data_AF-A0A968R9Q9-F1
#
_entry.id   AF-A0A968R9Q9-F1
#
_cell.length_a   1.000
_cell.length_b   1.000
_cell.length_c   1.000
_cell.angle_alpha   90.00
_cell.angle_beta   90.00
_cell.angle_gamma   90.00
#
_symmetry.space_group_name_H-M   'P 1'
#
loop_
_entity.id
_entity.type
_entity.pdbx_description
1 polymer ?
#
loop_
_entity_poly.entity_id
_entity_poly.type
_entity_poly.pdbx_seq_one_letter_code
_entity_poly.pdbx_strand_id
1 'polypeptide(L)'
;MTLAKEQITDSSNNSGLSNFRITVERLLELLDLEEEDEYGVLKPTEYAFRTAMKLVVEAYDVLRDNFPKASAATDDRGSITLDWTRLEPDRTVRLFCPFSQEQPVDIFHHTKDEYAVEDIISSPTLVYWLQWFNEI
;
A
#
# COMPACT_ATOMS: atom_id res chain seq x y z
N MET A 1 45.96 -24.27 -15.77
CA MET A 1 45.50 -23.24 -14.83
C MET A 1 44.33 -22.51 -15.46
N THR A 2 43.12 -22.85 -15.00
CA THR A 2 41.95 -22.02 -14.64
C THR A 2 42.06 -20.52 -15.01
N LEU A 3 41.05 -19.84 -15.59
CA LEU A 3 39.64 -19.76 -15.21
C LEU A 3 38.77 -19.33 -16.41
N ALA A 4 37.67 -20.06 -16.62
CA ALA A 4 36.44 -19.48 -17.15
C ALA A 4 35.93 -18.42 -16.18
N LYS A 5 35.47 -17.28 -16.70
CA LYS A 5 34.57 -16.38 -15.97
C LYS A 5 33.23 -16.39 -16.67
N GLU A 6 32.40 -17.33 -16.23
CA GLU A 6 30.96 -17.12 -16.19
C GLU A 6 30.68 -16.02 -15.16
N GLN A 7 29.78 -15.09 -15.48
CA GLN A 7 28.42 -15.08 -14.92
C GLN A 7 27.75 -13.75 -15.29
N ILE A 8 26.76 -13.88 -16.16
CA ILE A 8 25.75 -12.88 -16.44
C ILE A 8 24.86 -12.84 -15.20
N THR A 9 25.01 -11.81 -14.37
CA THR A 9 24.01 -11.48 -13.35
C THR A 9 22.97 -10.56 -13.97
N ASP A 10 21.95 -11.15 -14.58
CA ASP A 10 20.65 -10.48 -14.73
C ASP A 10 20.03 -10.37 -13.34
N SER A 11 20.48 -9.38 -12.58
CA SER A 11 19.78 -8.90 -11.38
C SER A 11 18.55 -8.11 -11.85
N SER A 12 17.57 -8.79 -12.43
CA SER A 12 16.28 -8.18 -12.76
C SER A 12 15.65 -7.70 -11.45
N ASN A 13 15.48 -6.39 -11.31
CA ASN A 13 14.90 -5.68 -10.16
C ASN A 13 13.46 -6.16 -9.89
N ASN A 14 13.29 -7.30 -9.26
CA ASN A 14 11.98 -7.88 -8.90
C ASN A 14 11.45 -7.32 -7.57
N SER A 15 11.83 -6.08 -7.23
CA SER A 15 11.46 -5.42 -5.97
C SER A 15 9.96 -5.19 -5.88
N GLY A 16 9.29 -4.86 -6.99
CA GLY A 16 7.85 -4.62 -7.01
C GLY A 16 7.01 -5.85 -6.67
N LEU A 17 7.34 -7.03 -7.19
CA LEU A 17 6.63 -8.27 -6.82
C LEU A 17 6.83 -8.62 -5.33
N SER A 18 8.05 -8.46 -4.82
CA SER A 18 8.34 -8.68 -3.39
C SER A 18 7.55 -7.71 -2.51
N ASN A 19 7.57 -6.42 -2.85
CA ASN A 19 6.83 -5.38 -2.14
C ASN A 19 5.32 -5.63 -2.17
N PHE A 20 4.77 -6.02 -3.32
CA PHE A 20 3.37 -6.38 -3.47
C PHE A 20 3.00 -7.56 -2.57
N ARG A 21 3.79 -8.65 -2.58
CA ARG A 21 3.57 -9.80 -1.70
C ARG A 21 3.56 -9.39 -0.24
N ILE A 22 4.53 -8.59 0.20
CA ILE A 22 4.60 -8.10 1.58
C ILE A 22 3.36 -7.26 1.93
N THR A 23 2.88 -6.40 1.03
CA THR A 23 1.66 -5.61 1.26
C THR A 23 0.42 -6.49 1.35
N VAL A 24 0.30 -7.52 0.51
CA VAL A 24 -0.81 -8.49 0.57
C VAL A 24 -0.75 -9.32 1.85
N GLU A 25 0.42 -9.81 2.24
CA GLU A 25 0.64 -10.54 3.50
C GLU A 25 0.19 -9.71 4.69
N ARG A 26 0.60 -8.44 4.76
CA ARG A 26 0.18 -7.51 5.83
C ARG A 26 -1.32 -7.25 5.87
N LEU A 27 -1.99 -7.20 4.71
CA LEU A 27 -3.45 -7.11 4.67
C LEU A 27 -4.11 -8.39 5.21
N LEU A 28 -3.57 -9.56 4.87
CA LEU A 28 -4.07 -10.85 5.36
C LEU A 28 -3.87 -11.01 6.87
N GLU A 29 -2.73 -10.55 7.40
CA GLU A 29 -2.44 -10.55 8.85
C GLU A 29 -3.51 -9.78 9.65
N LEU A 30 -4.14 -8.75 9.08
CA LEU A 30 -5.24 -8.03 9.74
C LEU A 30 -6.48 -8.92 9.97
N LEU A 31 -6.67 -9.97 9.16
CA LEU A 31 -7.79 -10.89 9.31
C LEU A 31 -7.57 -11.92 10.44
N ASP A 32 -6.33 -12.07 10.90
CA ASP A 32 -5.97 -12.98 11.99
C ASP A 32 -6.11 -12.32 13.37
N LEU A 33 -6.42 -11.02 13.41
CA LEU A 33 -6.73 -10.28 14.65
C LEU A 33 -8.06 -10.75 15.27
N GLU A 34 -8.18 -10.57 16.58
CA GLU A 34 -9.47 -10.69 17.28
C GLU A 34 -10.48 -9.68 16.71
N GLU A 35 -11.78 -9.92 16.89
CA GLU A 35 -12.80 -9.03 16.31
C GLU A 35 -12.75 -7.62 16.94
N GLU A 36 -12.71 -7.56 18.27
CA GLU A 36 -12.72 -6.33 19.06
C GLU A 36 -12.00 -6.52 20.40
N ASP A 37 -11.50 -5.43 20.97
CA ASP A 37 -11.01 -5.35 22.35
C ASP A 37 -11.70 -4.20 23.11
N GLU A 38 -11.18 -3.83 24.28
CA GLU A 38 -11.73 -2.73 25.09
C GLU A 38 -11.61 -1.33 24.46
N TYR A 39 -10.83 -1.20 23.39
CA TYR A 39 -10.58 0.04 22.66
C TYR A 39 -11.32 0.10 21.31
N GLY A 40 -11.93 -0.99 20.86
CA GLY A 40 -12.79 -1.01 19.67
C GLY A 40 -12.53 -2.19 18.75
N VAL A 41 -12.88 -2.03 17.47
CA VAL A 41 -12.69 -3.06 16.45
C VAL A 41 -11.21 -3.19 16.11
N LEU A 42 -10.70 -4.42 16.05
CA LEU A 42 -9.30 -4.70 15.65
C LEU A 42 -9.23 -5.29 14.24
N LYS A 43 -10.21 -6.13 13.89
CA LYS A 43 -10.30 -6.77 12.59
C LYS A 43 -11.01 -5.86 11.58
N PRO A 44 -10.51 -5.71 10.35
CA PRO A 44 -11.16 -4.84 9.38
C PRO A 44 -12.53 -5.40 8.98
N THR A 45 -13.45 -4.50 8.61
CA THR A 45 -14.70 -4.93 8.02
C THR A 45 -14.46 -5.58 6.67
N GLU A 46 -15.37 -6.46 6.25
CA GLU A 46 -15.31 -7.10 4.93
C GLU A 46 -15.25 -6.05 3.80
N TYR A 47 -15.98 -4.94 3.96
CA TYR A 47 -15.98 -3.86 2.97
C TYR A 47 -14.60 -3.19 2.87
N ALA A 48 -13.98 -2.82 3.99
CA ALA A 48 -12.66 -2.19 4.01
C ALA A 48 -11.61 -3.13 3.39
N PHE A 49 -11.61 -4.41 3.79
CA PHE A 49 -10.67 -5.41 3.28
C PHE A 49 -10.82 -5.64 1.76
N ARG A 50 -12.04 -5.86 1.27
CA ARG A 50 -12.28 -6.06 -0.18
C ARG A 50 -11.86 -4.84 -1.00
N THR A 51 -12.11 -3.65 -0.48
CA THR A 51 -11.77 -2.38 -1.13
C THR A 51 -10.25 -2.19 -1.20
N ALA A 52 -9.55 -2.38 -0.08
CA ALA A 52 -8.09 -2.29 -0.02
C ALA A 52 -7.42 -3.32 -0.94
N MET A 53 -7.86 -4.59 -0.88
CA MET A 53 -7.30 -5.66 -1.71
C MET A 53 -7.49 -5.37 -3.20
N LYS A 54 -8.69 -4.93 -3.61
CA LYS A 54 -8.97 -4.56 -4.99
C LYS A 54 -8.03 -3.47 -5.48
N LEU A 55 -7.91 -2.37 -4.74
CA LEU A 55 -7.08 -1.23 -5.14
C LEU A 55 -5.59 -1.60 -5.21
N VAL A 56 -5.10 -2.41 -4.26
CA VAL A 56 -3.72 -2.90 -4.24
C VAL A 56 -3.42 -3.79 -5.45
N VAL A 57 -4.31 -4.73 -5.80
CA VAL A 57 -4.16 -5.60 -6.97
C VAL A 57 -4.18 -4.78 -8.27
N GLU A 58 -5.17 -3.89 -8.42
CA GLU A 58 -5.28 -3.05 -9.61
C GLU A 58 -4.07 -2.11 -9.77
N ALA A 59 -3.55 -1.53 -8.67
CA ALA A 59 -2.35 -0.70 -8.72
C ALA A 59 -1.09 -1.52 -9.05
N TYR A 60 -0.94 -2.74 -8.51
CA TYR A 60 0.17 -3.62 -8.87
C TYR A 60 0.14 -4.02 -10.34
N ASP A 61 -1.04 -4.27 -10.90
CA ASP A 61 -1.18 -4.63 -12.31
C ASP A 61 -0.65 -3.56 -13.27
N VAL A 62 -0.68 -2.29 -12.84
CA VAL A 62 -0.13 -1.14 -13.59
C VAL A 62 1.34 -0.88 -13.26
N LEU A 63 1.72 -0.90 -11.97
CA LEU A 63 3.06 -0.50 -11.52
C LEU A 63 4.14 -1.58 -11.69
N ARG A 64 3.74 -2.86 -11.61
CA ARG A 64 4.62 -4.04 -11.69
C ARG A 64 5.87 -3.90 -10.82
N ASP A 65 7.05 -3.84 -11.43
CA ASP A 65 8.35 -3.80 -10.74
C ASP A 65 8.55 -2.53 -9.91
N ASN A 66 7.77 -1.47 -10.17
CA ASN A 66 7.81 -0.22 -9.43
C ASN A 66 6.84 -0.18 -8.24
N PHE A 67 6.10 -1.26 -7.93
CA PHE A 67 5.15 -1.22 -6.82
C PHE A 67 5.88 -1.03 -5.46
N PRO A 68 5.57 0.04 -4.69
CA PRO A 68 6.20 0.29 -3.41
C PRO A 68 5.52 -0.51 -2.28
N LYS A 69 6.29 -0.87 -1.25
CA LYS A 69 5.78 -1.61 -0.08
C LYS A 69 5.01 -0.67 0.84
N ALA A 70 3.79 -1.08 1.22
CA ALA A 70 2.96 -0.40 2.22
C ALA A 70 3.02 -1.09 3.60
N SER A 71 2.90 -0.33 4.69
CA SER A 71 2.37 -0.84 5.97
C SER A 71 0.85 -0.85 5.96
N ALA A 72 0.22 -1.70 6.78
CA ALA A 72 -1.23 -1.82 6.91
C ALA A 72 -1.64 -1.75 8.39
N ALA A 73 -2.78 -1.13 8.68
CA ALA A 73 -3.37 -1.10 10.01
C ALA A 73 -4.91 -1.02 9.94
N THR A 74 -5.57 -1.38 11.03
CA THR A 74 -7.01 -1.21 11.24
C THR A 74 -7.27 -0.06 12.23
N ASP A 75 -8.31 0.74 12.02
CA ASP A 75 -8.80 1.70 13.03
C ASP A 75 -9.83 1.07 13.99
N ASP A 76 -10.27 1.83 14.98
CA ASP A 76 -11.23 1.41 16.02
C ASP A 76 -12.64 1.06 15.50
N ARG A 77 -12.89 1.25 14.20
CA ARG A 77 -14.15 0.96 13.52
C ARG A 77 -14.03 -0.15 12.47
N GLY A 78 -12.84 -0.67 12.22
CA GLY A 78 -12.59 -1.68 11.19
C GLY A 78 -12.27 -1.11 9.80
N SER A 79 -11.93 0.18 9.68
CA SER A 79 -11.35 0.74 8.45
C SER A 79 -9.91 0.28 8.27
N ILE A 80 -9.39 0.32 7.05
CA ILE A 80 -7.97 0.00 6.77
C ILE A 80 -7.22 1.25 6.36
N THR A 81 -6.02 1.45 6.90
CA THR A 81 -5.03 2.37 6.37
C THR A 81 -3.88 1.61 5.73
N LEU A 82 -3.46 2.03 4.55
CA LEU A 82 -2.22 1.60 3.90
C LEU A 82 -1.30 2.81 3.76
N ASP A 83 -0.10 2.71 4.32
CA ASP A 83 0.87 3.80 4.38
C ASP A 83 2.14 3.45 3.60
N TRP A 84 2.50 4.31 2.65
CA TRP A 84 3.80 4.33 1.97
C TRP A 84 4.56 5.54 2.46
N THR A 85 5.70 5.34 3.11
CA THR A 85 6.52 6.42 3.68
C THR A 85 7.95 6.30 3.18
N ARG A 86 8.53 7.43 2.79
CA ARG A 86 9.93 7.57 2.38
C ARG A 86 10.55 8.73 3.14
N LEU A 87 11.77 8.56 3.66
CA LEU A 87 12.46 9.58 4.43
C LEU A 87 13.20 10.60 3.56
N GLU A 88 13.72 10.18 2.40
CA GLU A 88 14.48 11.03 1.49
C GLU A 88 14.13 10.72 0.00
N PRO A 89 13.40 11.62 -0.69
CA PRO A 89 12.68 12.78 -0.13
C PRO A 89 11.58 12.37 0.85
N ASP A 90 11.25 13.26 1.80
CA ASP A 90 10.15 13.07 2.76
C ASP A 90 8.81 13.09 2.01
N ARG A 91 8.24 11.91 1.80
CA ARG A 91 6.99 11.69 1.09
C ARG A 91 6.19 10.61 1.79
N THR A 92 4.90 10.87 1.93
CA THR A 92 3.93 9.87 2.35
C THR A 92 2.76 9.83 1.39
N VAL A 93 2.31 8.63 1.08
CA VAL A 93 0.98 8.37 0.51
C VAL A 93 0.24 7.48 1.49
N ARG A 94 -0.99 7.82 1.84
CA ARG A 94 -1.87 7.01 2.66
C ARG A 94 -3.16 6.76 1.91
N LEU A 95 -3.50 5.48 1.74
CA LEU A 95 -4.82 5.06 1.30
C LEU A 95 -5.66 4.71 2.53
N PHE A 96 -6.83 5.33 2.66
CA PHE A 96 -7.81 5.03 3.69
C PHE A 96 -9.04 4.37 3.07
N CYS A 97 -9.30 3.12 3.47
CA CYS A 97 -10.48 2.36 3.06
C CYS A 97 -11.44 2.29 4.26
N PRO A 98 -12.56 3.04 4.25
CA PRO A 98 -13.43 3.15 5.41
C PRO A 98 -14.13 1.83 5.72
N PHE A 99 -14.55 1.68 6.97
CA PHE A 99 -15.30 0.51 7.45
C PHE A 99 -16.65 0.29 6.74
N SER A 100 -17.24 1.31 6.08
CA SER A 100 -18.50 1.19 5.33
C SER A 100 -18.54 2.04 4.04
N GLN A 101 -19.50 1.73 3.16
CA GLN A 101 -19.74 2.46 1.90
C GLN A 101 -20.29 3.88 2.07
N GLU A 102 -20.64 4.26 3.30
CA GLU A 102 -21.20 5.59 3.60
C GLU A 102 -20.12 6.68 3.62
N GLN A 103 -18.85 6.28 3.65
CA GLN A 103 -17.69 7.17 3.60
C GLN A 103 -16.88 6.89 2.32
N PRO A 104 -16.29 7.92 1.71
CA PRO A 104 -15.43 7.75 0.56
C PRO A 104 -14.13 7.03 0.96
N VAL A 105 -13.56 6.30 0.00
CA VAL A 105 -12.15 5.93 0.08
C VAL A 105 -11.35 7.21 -0.14
N ASP A 106 -10.30 7.44 0.63
CA ASP A 106 -9.48 8.66 0.55
C ASP A 106 -8.01 8.33 0.28
N ILE A 107 -7.31 9.20 -0.45
CA ILE A 107 -5.85 9.19 -0.57
C ILE A 107 -5.30 10.51 -0.04
N PHE A 108 -4.50 10.40 1.00
CA PHE A 108 -3.73 11.50 1.56
C PHE A 108 -2.31 11.43 1.01
N HIS A 109 -1.76 12.57 0.63
CA HIS A 109 -0.36 12.65 0.26
C HIS A 109 0.25 13.91 0.86
N HIS A 110 1.48 13.79 1.35
CA HIS A 110 2.18 14.93 1.90
C HIS A 110 3.67 14.84 1.65
N THR A 111 4.29 16.02 1.57
CA THR A 111 5.74 16.19 1.70
C THR A 111 6.04 16.82 3.06
N LYS A 112 7.30 17.14 3.32
CA LYS A 112 7.69 17.93 4.50
C LYS A 112 7.05 19.33 4.54
N ASP A 113 6.77 19.92 3.38
CA ASP A 113 6.38 21.33 3.25
C ASP A 113 4.92 21.53 2.79
N GLU A 114 4.24 20.48 2.31
CA GLU A 114 2.88 20.56 1.77
C GLU A 114 2.01 19.35 2.16
N TYR A 115 0.74 19.60 2.51
CA TYR A 115 -0.28 18.59 2.79
C TYR A 115 -1.47 18.78 1.85
N ALA A 116 -1.88 17.72 1.14
CA ALA A 116 -3.04 17.75 0.26
C ALA A 116 -3.84 16.43 0.31
N VAL A 117 -5.14 16.56 0.04
CA VAL A 117 -6.12 15.46 0.03
C VAL A 117 -6.84 15.49 -1.32
N GLU A 118 -7.02 14.33 -1.93
CA GLU A 118 -7.86 14.19 -3.12
C GLU A 118 -9.06 13.27 -2.83
N ASP A 119 -10.27 13.78 -3.09
CA ASP A 119 -11.54 13.11 -2.78
C ASP A 119 -12.01 12.13 -3.90
N ILE A 120 -11.31 12.04 -5.03
CA ILE A 120 -11.72 11.21 -6.18
C ILE A 120 -10.83 9.98 -6.28
N ILE A 121 -11.24 8.91 -5.60
CA ILE A 121 -10.42 7.71 -5.47
C ILE A 121 -10.86 6.61 -6.41
N SER A 122 -9.96 6.31 -7.33
CA SER A 122 -9.99 5.17 -8.22
C SER A 122 -8.60 4.54 -8.23
N SER A 123 -8.47 3.30 -8.71
CA SER A 123 -7.15 2.69 -8.91
C SER A 123 -6.18 3.59 -9.71
N PRO A 124 -6.59 4.27 -10.79
CA PRO A 124 -5.76 5.27 -11.47
C PRO A 124 -5.21 6.38 -10.55
N THR A 125 -6.02 6.89 -9.62
CA THR A 125 -5.59 7.91 -8.65
C THR A 125 -4.51 7.35 -7.72
N LEU A 126 -4.68 6.12 -7.23
CA LEU A 126 -3.66 5.46 -6.42
C LEU A 126 -2.37 5.24 -7.21
N VAL A 127 -2.46 4.75 -8.44
CA VAL A 127 -1.29 4.55 -9.32
C VAL A 127 -0.54 5.86 -9.50
N TYR A 128 -1.23 6.96 -9.79
CA TYR A 128 -0.62 8.29 -9.94
C TYR A 128 0.18 8.69 -8.70
N TRP A 129 -0.41 8.59 -7.51
CA TRP A 129 0.28 8.97 -6.27
C TRP A 129 1.44 8.03 -5.92
N LEU A 130 1.35 6.74 -6.24
CA LEU A 130 2.46 5.81 -6.05
C LEU A 130 3.58 6.03 -7.07
N GLN A 131 3.28 6.49 -8.29
CA GLN A 131 4.30 6.93 -9.24
C GLN A 131 5.03 8.16 -8.71
N TRP A 132 4.29 9.18 -8.27
CA TRP A 132 4.85 10.35 -7.61
C TRP A 132 5.70 9.99 -6.39
N PHE A 133 5.26 9.05 -5.55
CA PHE A 133 6.02 8.57 -4.40
C PHE A 133 7.39 7.96 -4.80
N ASN A 134 7.44 7.26 -5.93
CA ASN A 134 8.65 6.60 -6.43
C ASN A 134 9.64 7.54 -7.13
N GLU A 135 9.21 8.72 -7.58
CA GLU A 135 10.12 9.68 -8.22
C GLU A 135 11.29 10.01 -7.27
N ILE A 136 12.51 9.99 -7.81
CA ILE A 136 13.76 10.28 -7.09
C ILE A 136 14.10 11.75 -7.26
#